data_AF-A0A2I1GNK6-F1
#
_entry.id   AF-A0A2I1GNK6-F1
#
_cell.length_a   1.000
_cell.length_b   1.000
_cell.length_c   1.000
_cell.angle_alpha   90.00
_cell.angle_beta   90.00
_cell.angle_gamma   90.00
#
_symmetry.space_group_name_H-M   'P 1'
#
loop_
_entity.id
_entity.type
_entity.pdbx_description
1 polymer ?
#
loop_
_entity_poly.entity_id
_entity_poly.type
_entity_poly.pdbx_seq_one_letter_code
_entity_poly.pdbx_strand_id
1 'polypeptide(L)'
;MSSPQEIFEEAKKIKHKLGISLIDGQYINIEHHELGRVNQICTHCGAKFWTDERNYNSSQTFPSFAMCCAGGKVSLLELPSYLLDLYTSSSSESSSFLKNIRAYIKF
;
A
#
# COMPACT_ATOMS: atom_id res chain seq x y z
N MET A 1 5.51 6.18 -34.99
CA MET A 1 5.32 7.48 -34.33
C MET A 1 4.33 7.24 -33.21
N SER A 2 4.71 7.50 -31.96
CA SER A 2 3.84 7.26 -30.80
C SER A 2 2.63 8.20 -30.83
N SER A 3 1.47 7.70 -30.39
CA SER A 3 0.23 8.47 -30.34
C SER A 3 0.32 9.58 -29.29
N PRO A 4 -0.37 10.74 -29.46
CA PRO A 4 -0.44 11.79 -28.45
C PRO A 4 -0.87 11.31 -27.06
N GLN A 5 -1.68 10.25 -26.99
CA GLN A 5 -2.10 9.63 -25.72
C GLN A 5 -0.95 8.90 -25.01
N GLU A 6 -0.07 8.23 -25.78
CA GLU A 6 1.09 7.52 -25.23
C GLU A 6 2.09 8.53 -24.64
N ILE A 7 2.29 9.66 -25.31
CA ILE A 7 3.16 10.74 -24.84
C ILE A 7 2.65 11.32 -23.51
N PHE A 8 1.33 11.48 -23.38
CA PHE A 8 0.72 11.98 -22.15
C PHE A 8 0.88 11.00 -20.98
N GLU A 9 0.66 9.71 -21.20
CA GLU A 9 0.81 8.69 -20.16
C GLU A 9 2.28 8.51 -19.74
N GLU A 10 3.21 8.60 -20.69
CA GLU A 10 4.66 8.61 -20.42
C GLU A 10 5.04 9.82 -19.55
N ALA A 11 4.56 11.01 -19.89
CA ALA A 11 4.80 12.23 -19.12
C ALA A 11 4.20 12.15 -17.71
N LYS A 12 3.04 11.51 -17.55
CA LYS A 12 2.42 11.27 -16.25
C LYS A 12 3.25 10.32 -15.38
N LYS A 13 3.78 9.24 -15.97
CA LYS A 13 4.70 8.32 -15.27
C LYS A 13 5.99 9.02 -14.83
N ILE A 14 6.56 9.85 -15.69
CA ILE A 14 7.79 10.63 -15.37
C ILE A 14 7.52 11.60 -14.22
N LYS A 15 6.42 12.36 -14.27
CA LYS A 15 6.06 13.32 -13.21
C LYS A 15 5.84 12.63 -11.86
N HIS A 16 5.11 11.51 -11.86
CA HIS A 16 4.91 10.70 -10.65
C HIS A 16 6.25 10.17 -10.09
N LYS A 17 7.17 9.72 -10.96
CA LYS A 17 8.49 9.26 -10.54
C LYS A 17 9.37 10.37 -9.95
N LEU A 18 9.19 11.61 -10.40
CA LEU A 18 9.93 12.78 -9.92
C LEU A 18 9.25 13.47 -8.71
N GLY A 19 8.15 12.93 -8.19
CA GLY A 19 7.39 13.53 -7.09
C GLY A 19 6.73 14.86 -7.45
N ILE A 20 6.49 15.12 -8.75
CA ILE A 20 5.93 16.38 -9.22
C ILE A 20 4.40 16.27 -9.26
N SER A 21 3.72 17.07 -8.44
CA SER A 21 2.25 17.15 -8.40
C SER A 21 1.76 18.51 -8.87
N LEU A 22 0.59 18.55 -9.52
CA LEU A 22 -0.09 19.79 -9.90
C LEU A 22 -1.13 20.12 -8.84
N ILE A 23 -0.91 21.19 -8.07
CA ILE A 23 -1.84 21.67 -7.04
C ILE A 23 -2.08 23.15 -7.32
N ASP A 24 -3.35 23.57 -7.40
CA ASP A 24 -3.76 24.95 -7.70
C ASP A 24 -3.10 25.57 -8.96
N GLY A 25 -2.85 24.75 -9.98
CA GLY A 25 -2.23 25.18 -11.23
C GLY A 25 -0.71 25.35 -11.16
N GLN A 26 -0.08 25.09 -10.01
CA GLN A 26 1.38 25.05 -9.86
C GLN A 26 1.90 23.62 -9.76
N TYR A 27 3.07 23.40 -10.37
CA TYR A 27 3.84 22.18 -10.18
C TYR A 27 4.68 22.31 -8.91
N ILE A 28 4.36 21.51 -7.90
CA ILE A 28 5.16 21.40 -6.68
C ILE A 28 5.95 20.10 -6.67
N ASN A 29 7.18 20.16 -6.15
CA ASN A 29 7.92 18.97 -5.80
C ASN A 29 7.44 18.52 -4.42
N ILE A 30 6.80 17.36 -4.36
CA ILE A 30 6.47 16.70 -3.10
C ILE A 30 7.62 15.76 -2.81
N GLU A 31 8.32 16.01 -1.72
CA GLU A 31 9.33 15.07 -1.25
C GLU A 31 8.64 13.76 -0.86
N HIS A 32 9.03 12.67 -1.52
CA HIS A 32 8.50 11.36 -1.19
C HIS A 32 9.05 10.92 0.15
N HIS A 33 8.16 10.65 1.10
CA HIS A 33 8.56 10.04 2.37
C HIS A 33 8.85 8.54 2.15
N GLU A 34 10.12 8.18 2.09
CA GLU A 34 10.56 6.79 1.89
C GLU A 34 10.73 6.07 3.23
N LEU A 35 9.79 5.17 3.55
CA LEU A 35 9.84 4.33 4.76
C LEU A 35 10.72 3.07 4.61
N GLY A 36 11.35 2.88 3.45
CA GLY A 36 12.13 1.69 3.14
C GLY A 36 11.28 0.44 2.87
N ARG A 37 11.80 -0.74 3.26
CA ARG A 37 11.16 -2.04 2.98
C ARG A 37 10.13 -2.41 4.04
N VAL A 38 8.99 -2.93 3.59
CA VAL A 38 7.94 -3.55 4.41
C VAL A 38 8.29 -5.01 4.71
N ASN A 39 9.22 -5.22 5.65
CA ASN A 39 9.75 -6.54 5.99
C ASN A 39 9.68 -6.91 7.47
N GLN A 40 9.22 -5.99 8.34
CA GLN A 40 9.01 -6.31 9.75
C GLN A 40 7.71 -7.11 9.89
N ILE A 41 7.74 -8.18 10.68
CA ILE A 41 6.60 -9.10 10.81
C ILE A 41 6.07 -9.03 12.24
N CYS A 42 4.77 -8.78 12.38
CA CYS A 42 4.09 -8.89 13.66
C CYS A 42 4.13 -10.35 14.15
N THR A 43 4.69 -10.57 15.33
CA THR A 43 4.83 -11.90 15.95
C THR A 43 3.51 -12.57 16.30
N HIS A 44 2.41 -11.81 16.39
CA HIS A 44 1.10 -12.33 16.77
C HIS A 44 0.25 -12.78 15.57
N CYS A 45 0.29 -12.05 14.45
CA CYS A 45 -0.61 -12.29 13.31
C CYS A 45 0.09 -12.40 11.95
N GLY A 46 1.41 -12.23 11.88
CA GLY A 46 2.16 -12.32 10.63
C GLY A 46 2.03 -11.11 9.69
N ALA A 47 1.28 -10.07 10.07
CA ALA A 47 1.17 -8.84 9.28
C ALA A 47 2.53 -8.15 9.09
N LYS A 48 2.76 -7.60 7.88
CA LYS A 48 4.01 -6.92 7.52
C LYS A 48 3.91 -5.41 7.76
N PHE A 49 4.99 -4.81 8.23
CA PHE A 49 5.11 -3.40 8.59
C PHE A 49 6.42 -2.79 8.10
N TRP A 50 6.46 -1.46 8.03
CA TRP A 50 7.71 -0.69 8.05
C TRP A 50 8.24 -0.56 9.49
N THR A 51 9.56 -0.47 9.66
CA THR A 51 10.18 -0.31 10.99
C THR A 51 9.72 0.95 11.72
N ASP A 52 9.39 2.00 10.98
CA ASP A 52 8.93 3.28 11.54
C ASP A 52 7.46 3.24 12.00
N GLU A 53 6.69 2.23 11.60
CA GLU A 53 5.32 2.01 12.10
C GLU A 53 5.27 1.24 13.43
N ARG A 54 6.43 0.91 14.00
CA ARG A 54 6.50 0.26 15.30
C ARG A 54 5.83 1.13 16.37
N ASN A 55 5.37 0.49 17.45
CA ASN A 55 4.88 1.21 18.62
C ASN A 55 5.97 2.17 19.14
N TYR A 56 5.58 3.40 19.52
CA TYR A 56 6.50 4.47 19.92
C TYR A 56 7.55 4.03 20.97
N ASN A 57 7.13 3.26 21.97
CA ASN A 57 7.99 2.78 23.06
C ASN A 57 8.72 1.45 22.75
N SER A 58 8.64 0.94 21.52
CA SER A 58 9.26 -0.33 21.16
C SER A 58 10.64 -0.17 20.53
N SER A 59 11.47 -1.19 20.71
CA SER A 59 12.82 -1.21 20.18
C SER A 59 12.81 -1.23 18.65
N GLN A 60 13.83 -0.61 18.03
CA GLN A 60 14.09 -0.79 16.60
C GLN A 60 14.61 -2.19 16.28
N THR A 61 15.32 -2.84 17.22
CA THR A 61 15.84 -4.21 17.05
C THR A 61 14.77 -5.28 17.28
N PHE A 62 13.78 -4.97 18.11
CA PHE A 62 12.65 -5.84 18.43
C PHE A 62 11.35 -5.03 18.39
N PRO A 63 10.89 -4.65 17.19
CA PRO A 63 9.71 -3.81 17.05
C PRO A 63 8.45 -4.59 17.45
N SER A 64 7.51 -3.88 18.06
CA SER A 64 6.16 -4.39 18.32
C SER A 64 5.13 -3.53 17.58
N PHE A 65 4.02 -4.15 17.20
CA PHE A 65 2.99 -3.52 16.36
C PHE A 65 1.61 -3.74 16.96
N ALA A 66 0.83 -2.65 17.09
CA ALA A 66 -0.54 -2.71 17.59
C ALA A 66 -1.61 -2.49 16.51
N MET A 67 -1.26 -1.93 15.33
CA MET A 67 -2.26 -1.55 14.32
C MET A 67 -3.00 -2.75 13.71
N CYS A 68 -2.38 -3.93 13.62
CA CYS A 68 -2.97 -5.11 12.99
C CYS A 68 -3.88 -5.92 13.92
N CYS A 69 -3.41 -6.24 15.13
CA CYS A 69 -4.07 -7.18 16.05
C CYS A 69 -4.12 -6.67 17.48
N ALA A 70 -3.94 -5.35 17.69
CA ALA A 70 -3.89 -4.73 19.00
C ALA A 70 -2.87 -5.39 19.97
N GLY A 71 -1.74 -5.88 19.42
CA GLY A 71 -0.74 -6.62 20.20
C GLY A 71 -1.20 -8.02 20.59
N GLY A 72 -1.87 -8.73 19.67
CA GLY A 72 -2.40 -10.08 19.90
C GLY A 72 -3.70 -10.14 20.69
N LYS A 73 -4.33 -8.99 21.00
CA LYS A 73 -5.60 -8.93 21.75
C LYS A 73 -6.81 -9.30 20.92
N VAL A 74 -6.73 -9.16 19.59
CA VAL A 74 -7.80 -9.58 18.68
C VAL A 74 -7.30 -10.68 17.77
N SER A 75 -8.12 -11.71 17.60
CA SER A 75 -7.93 -12.74 16.60
C SER A 75 -8.51 -12.25 15.28
N LEU A 76 -7.68 -12.19 14.23
CA LEU A 76 -8.13 -11.86 12.88
C LEU A 76 -8.75 -13.12 12.27
N LEU A 77 -9.95 -12.97 11.70
CA LEU A 77 -10.63 -14.05 11.02
C LEU A 77 -9.90 -14.42 9.73
N GLU A 78 -9.87 -15.71 9.40
CA GLU A 78 -9.38 -16.17 8.11
C GLU A 78 -10.23 -15.61 6.97
N LEU A 79 -9.56 -15.15 5.92
CA LEU A 79 -10.23 -14.59 4.76
C LEU A 79 -10.92 -15.71 3.97
N PRO A 80 -12.22 -15.59 3.65
CA PRO A 80 -12.91 -16.56 2.81
C PRO A 80 -12.18 -16.81 1.49
N SER A 81 -12.19 -18.06 1.02
CA SER A 81 -11.37 -18.53 -0.10
C SER A 81 -11.58 -17.72 -1.37
N TYR A 82 -12.83 -17.35 -1.67
CA TYR A 82 -13.18 -16.52 -2.82
C TYR A 82 -12.53 -15.13 -2.73
N LEU A 83 -12.55 -14.50 -1.55
CA LEU A 83 -11.88 -13.22 -1.38
C LEU A 83 -10.36 -13.39 -1.51
N LEU A 84 -9.78 -14.45 -0.92
CA LEU A 84 -8.35 -14.73 -1.05
C LEU A 84 -7.93 -14.88 -2.53
N ASP A 85 -8.73 -15.55 -3.35
CA ASP A 85 -8.50 -15.70 -4.79
C ASP A 85 -8.54 -14.35 -5.53
N LEU A 86 -9.46 -13.46 -5.16
CA LEU A 86 -9.52 -12.09 -5.69
C LEU A 86 -8.29 -11.23 -5.31
N TYR A 87 -7.60 -11.54 -4.22
CA TYR A 87 -6.38 -10.83 -3.81
C TYR A 87 -5.09 -11.41 -4.41
N THR A 88 -5.08 -12.70 -4.75
CA THR A 88 -3.84 -13.44 -5.03
C THR A 88 -3.74 -13.99 -6.45
N SER A 89 -4.86 -14.22 -7.13
CA SER A 89 -4.86 -14.74 -8.50
C SER A 89 -4.49 -13.66 -9.52
N SER A 90 -4.06 -14.11 -10.70
CA SER A 90 -3.77 -13.25 -11.86
C SER A 90 -4.95 -13.17 -12.84
N SER A 91 -6.18 -13.45 -12.38
CA SER A 91 -7.37 -13.42 -13.23
C SER A 91 -7.76 -11.98 -13.61
N SER A 92 -8.57 -11.84 -14.67
CA SER A 92 -9.16 -10.55 -15.04
C SER A 92 -10.08 -10.02 -13.94
N GLU A 93 -10.78 -10.91 -13.24
CA GLU A 93 -11.65 -10.58 -12.12
C GLU A 93 -10.86 -10.04 -10.92
N SER A 94 -9.80 -10.73 -10.50
CA SER A 94 -8.85 -10.27 -9.47
C SER A 94 -8.27 -8.89 -9.83
N SER A 95 -7.84 -8.72 -11.08
CA SER A 95 -7.31 -7.43 -11.57
C SER A 95 -8.36 -6.31 -11.49
N SER A 96 -9.60 -6.60 -11.86
CA SER A 96 -10.72 -5.65 -11.78
C SER A 96 -11.07 -5.33 -10.33
N PHE A 97 -11.09 -6.33 -9.45
CA PHE A 97 -11.33 -6.18 -8.03
C PHE A 97 -10.26 -5.29 -7.38
N LEU A 98 -8.98 -5.60 -7.56
CA LEU A 98 -7.86 -4.83 -6.99
C LEU A 98 -7.86 -3.37 -7.47
N LYS A 99 -8.21 -3.14 -8.74
CA LYS A 99 -8.35 -1.79 -9.30
C LYS A 99 -9.47 -0.98 -8.63
N ASN A 100 -10.54 -1.65 -8.20
CA ASN A 100 -11.74 -1.03 -7.63
C ASN A 100 -11.92 -1.31 -6.13
N ILE A 101 -10.90 -1.84 -5.46
CA ILE A 101 -10.99 -2.36 -4.08
C ILE A 101 -11.54 -1.34 -3.08
N ARG A 102 -11.20 -0.05 -3.26
CA ARG A 102 -11.68 1.05 -2.43
C ARG A 102 -13.19 1.29 -2.52
N ALA A 103 -13.84 0.89 -3.62
CA ALA A 103 -15.29 0.97 -3.76
C ALA A 103 -16.03 -0.11 -2.95
N TYR A 104 -15.36 -1.24 -2.68
CA TYR A 104 -15.93 -2.37 -1.93
C TYR A 104 -15.69 -2.24 -0.43
N ILE A 105 -14.60 -1.59 -0.01
CA ILE A 105 -14.28 -1.34 1.40
C ILE A 105 -14.88 0.01 1.82
N LYS A 106 -16.12 -0.02 2.33
CA LYS A 106 -16.71 1.13 3.04
C LYS A 106 -16.13 1.21 4.44
N PHE A 107 -15.56 2.37 4.79
CA PHE A 107 -15.19 2.75 6.16
C PHE A 107 -16.39 3.40 6.87
#